data_AF-A0A2S7IW96-F1
#
_entry.id   AF-A0A2S7IW96-F1
#
_cell.length_a   1.000
_cell.length_b   1.000
_cell.length_c   1.000
_cell.angle_alpha   90.00
_cell.angle_beta   90.00
_cell.angle_gamma   90.00
#
_symmetry.space_group_name_H-M   'P 1'
#
loop_
_entity.id
_entity.type
_entity.pdbx_description
1 polymer ?
#
loop_
_entity_poly.entity_id
_entity_poly.type
_entity_poly.pdbx_seq_one_letter_code
_entity_poly.pdbx_strand_id
1 'polypeptide(L)'
;MIWALIPNWLKYSLAALVAAFLLLAAGYLAGKLSGTASIETKIERQNNEATGKALDAARSYDECIDAGGVWTFRTGKCDRRP
;
A
#
# COMPACT_ATOMS: atom_id res chain seq x y z
N MET A 1 21.11 17.83 45.66
CA MET A 1 20.71 19.25 45.52
C MET A 1 21.37 19.92 44.30
N ILE A 2 21.50 19.22 43.15
CA ILE A 2 22.21 19.72 41.95
C ILE A 2 21.33 20.66 41.12
N TRP A 3 20.00 20.56 41.27
CA TRP A 3 19.00 21.32 40.51
C TRP A 3 18.90 22.81 40.86
N ALA A 4 19.48 23.21 42.00
CA ALA A 4 19.51 24.60 42.48
C ALA A 4 20.59 25.46 41.81
N LEU A 5 21.62 24.83 41.22
CA LEU A 5 22.73 25.51 40.54
C LEU A 5 22.53 25.62 39.02
N ILE A 6 21.49 25.00 38.48
CA ILE A 6 21.21 25.00 37.05
C ILE A 6 20.42 26.27 36.70
N PRO A 7 20.97 27.16 35.85
CA PRO A 7 20.27 28.34 35.40
C PRO A 7 18.99 27.99 34.67
N ASN A 8 17.92 28.77 34.88
CA ASN A 8 16.63 28.52 34.24
C ASN A 8 16.73 28.52 32.69
N TRP A 9 17.63 29.32 32.10
CA TRP A 9 17.85 29.31 30.65
C TRP A 9 18.28 27.93 30.15
N LEU A 10 19.12 27.21 30.88
CA LEU A 10 19.58 25.87 30.49
C LEU A 10 18.43 24.85 30.55
N LYS A 11 17.52 25.00 31.52
CA LYS A 11 16.31 24.15 31.65
C LYS A 11 15.38 24.36 30.46
N TYR A 12 15.14 25.62 30.08
CA TYR A 12 14.29 25.94 28.94
C TYR A 12 14.94 25.54 27.62
N SER A 13 16.25 25.70 27.46
CA SER A 13 16.97 25.22 26.27
C SER A 13 16.88 23.70 26.13
N LEU A 14 17.03 22.95 27.23
CA LEU A 14 16.88 21.50 27.22
C LEU A 14 15.43 21.09 26.88
N ALA A 15 14.44 21.75 27.49
CA ALA A 15 13.03 21.50 27.20
C ALA A 15 12.69 21.80 25.73
N ALA A 16 13.19 22.90 25.18
CA ALA A 16 13.01 23.25 23.78
C ALA A 16 13.66 22.22 22.84
N LEU A 17 14.85 21.73 23.17
CA LEU A 17 15.53 20.70 22.39
C LEU A 17 14.77 19.37 22.39
N VAL A 18 14.27 18.95 23.55
CA VAL A 18 13.42 17.75 23.66
C VAL A 18 12.14 17.93 22.85
N ALA A 19 11.47 19.08 22.96
CA ALA A 19 10.26 19.37 22.19
C ALA A 19 10.53 19.33 20.68
N ALA A 20 11.61 19.96 20.21
CA ALA A 20 12.00 19.94 18.80
C ALA A 20 12.29 18.50 18.32
N PHE A 21 13.00 17.71 19.13
CA PHE A 21 13.28 16.31 18.80
C PHE A 21 12.00 15.47 18.69
N LEU A 22 11.05 15.66 19.61
CA LEU A 22 9.77 14.96 19.58
C LEU A 22 8.95 15.33 18.33
N LEU A 23 8.93 16.60 17.94
CA LEU A 23 8.24 17.04 16.73
C LEU A 23 8.85 16.43 15.46
N LEU A 24 10.19 16.40 15.37
CA LEU A 24 10.88 15.76 14.24
C LEU A 24 10.62 14.26 14.20
N ALA A 25 10.70 13.57 15.34
CA ALA A 25 10.44 12.14 15.43
C ALA A 25 8.99 11.80 15.05
N ALA A 26 8.02 12.57 15.54
CA ALA A 26 6.61 12.40 15.20
C ALA A 26 6.35 12.63 13.71
N GLY A 27 6.93 13.70 13.14
CA GLY A 27 6.81 13.99 11.71
C GLY A 27 7.41 12.89 10.83
N TYR A 28 8.58 12.37 11.19
CA TYR A 28 9.22 11.26 10.47
C TYR A 28 8.38 9.98 10.52
N LEU A 29 7.88 9.61 11.71
CA LEU A 29 7.04 8.43 11.89
C LEU A 29 5.73 8.55 11.12
N ALA A 30 5.05 9.69 11.20
CA ALA A 30 3.81 9.95 10.46
C ALA A 30 4.04 9.89 8.93
N GLY A 31 5.13 10.48 8.44
CA GLY A 31 5.51 10.38 7.03
C GLY A 31 5.82 8.95 6.59
N LYS A 32 6.54 8.19 7.41
CA LYS A 32 6.87 6.79 7.12
C LYS A 32 5.63 5.90 7.08
N LEU A 33 4.73 6.03 8.06
CA LEU A 33 3.48 5.28 8.15
C LEU A 33 2.54 5.58 6.98
N SER A 34 2.40 6.85 6.60
CA SER A 34 1.59 7.25 5.44
C SER A 34 2.20 6.78 4.12
N GLY A 35 3.53 6.81 4.01
CA GLY A 35 4.27 6.25 2.87
C GLY A 35 4.06 4.75 2.70
N THR A 36 4.19 3.96 3.77
CA THR A 36 3.98 2.51 3.72
C THR A 36 2.54 2.15 3.40
N ALA A 37 1.56 2.81 4.05
CA ALA A 37 0.14 2.57 3.79
C ALA A 37 -0.25 2.91 2.34
N SER A 38 0.32 3.98 1.78
CA SER A 38 0.05 4.39 0.40
C SER A 38 0.63 3.43 -0.64
N ILE A 39 1.74 2.76 -0.33
CA ILE A 39 2.34 1.75 -1.21
C ILE A 39 1.56 0.44 -1.11
N GLU A 40 1.22 -0.01 0.09
CA GLU A 40 0.46 -1.24 0.32
C GLU A 40 -0.91 -1.19 -0.35
N THR A 41 -1.65 -0.09 -0.17
CA THR A 41 -2.95 0.10 -0.83
C THR A 41 -2.89 0.13 -2.36
N LYS A 42 -1.79 0.63 -2.94
CA LYS A 42 -1.57 0.60 -4.39
C LYS A 42 -1.27 -0.82 -4.87
N ILE A 43 -0.41 -1.55 -4.17
CA ILE A 43 -0.07 -2.94 -4.49
C ILE A 43 -1.31 -3.82 -4.38
N GLU A 44 -2.08 -3.68 -3.30
CA GLU A 44 -3.30 -4.46 -3.09
C GLU A 44 -4.34 -4.18 -4.17
N ARG A 45 -4.54 -2.90 -4.57
CA ARG A 45 -5.42 -2.56 -5.69
C ARG A 45 -4.96 -3.20 -7.00
N GLN A 46 -3.66 -3.13 -7.31
CA GLN A 46 -3.11 -3.72 -8.53
C GLN A 46 -3.24 -5.25 -8.53
N ASN A 47 -2.99 -5.91 -7.40
CA ASN A 47 -3.15 -7.35 -7.25
C ASN A 47 -4.61 -7.78 -7.37
N ASN A 48 -5.54 -7.03 -6.78
CA ASN A 48 -6.96 -7.30 -6.91
C ASN A 48 -7.45 -7.10 -8.36
N GLU A 49 -6.95 -6.08 -9.06
CA GLU A 49 -7.25 -5.90 -10.48
C GLU A 49 -6.67 -7.04 -11.34
N ALA A 50 -5.43 -7.45 -11.09
CA ALA A 50 -4.81 -8.57 -11.79
C ALA A 50 -5.54 -9.90 -11.53
N THR A 51 -5.93 -10.15 -10.28
CA THR A 51 -6.73 -11.32 -9.89
C THR A 51 -8.09 -11.29 -10.56
N GLY A 52 -8.76 -10.13 -10.60
CA GLY A 52 -10.02 -9.95 -11.30
C GLY A 52 -9.90 -10.26 -12.79
N LYS A 53 -8.86 -9.77 -13.47
CA LYS A 53 -8.60 -10.07 -14.89
C LYS A 53 -8.29 -11.54 -15.14
N ALA A 54 -7.53 -12.18 -14.25
CA ALA A 54 -7.22 -13.61 -14.35
C ALA A 54 -8.47 -14.48 -14.17
N LEU A 55 -9.31 -14.14 -13.19
CA LEU A 55 -10.59 -14.83 -12.94
C LEU A 55 -11.56 -14.63 -14.10
N ASP A 56 -11.65 -13.42 -14.65
CA ASP A 56 -12.49 -13.10 -15.80
C ASP A 56 -12.05 -13.89 -17.04
N ALA A 57 -10.74 -13.96 -17.29
CA ALA A 57 -10.19 -14.78 -18.38
C ALA A 57 -10.49 -16.28 -18.19
N ALA A 58 -10.31 -16.81 -16.97
CA ALA A 58 -10.65 -18.19 -16.65
C ALA A 58 -12.15 -18.47 -16.85
N ARG A 59 -13.01 -17.56 -16.36
CA ARG A 59 -14.46 -17.67 -16.57
C ARG A 59 -14.84 -17.66 -18.05
N SER A 60 -14.23 -16.79 -18.85
CA SER A 60 -14.50 -16.73 -20.30
C SER A 60 -14.10 -18.02 -21.03
N TYR A 61 -13.06 -18.70 -20.55
CA TYR A 61 -12.66 -20.00 -21.04
C TYR A 61 -13.69 -21.07 -20.67
N ASP A 62 -14.06 -21.16 -19.39
CA ASP A 62 -15.04 -22.13 -18.90
C ASP A 62 -16.40 -21.96 -19.60
N GLU A 63 -16.91 -20.72 -19.71
CA GLU A 63 -18.14 -20.40 -20.42
C GLU A 63 -18.10 -20.83 -21.90
N CYS A 64 -16.93 -20.72 -22.55
CA CYS A 64 -16.76 -21.16 -23.93
C CYS A 64 -16.88 -22.69 -24.06
N ILE A 65 -16.20 -23.42 -23.17
CA ILE A 65 -16.21 -24.88 -23.18
C ILE A 65 -17.60 -25.41 -22.82
N ASP A 66 -18.25 -24.82 -21.82
CA ASP A 66 -19.61 -25.19 -21.39
C ASP A 66 -20.67 -24.92 -22.47
N ALA A 67 -20.48 -23.86 -23.27
CA ALA A 67 -21.31 -23.57 -24.43
C ALA A 67 -21.02 -24.48 -25.65
N GLY A 68 -20.05 -25.39 -25.55
CA GLY A 68 -19.62 -26.27 -26.64
C GLY A 68 -18.85 -25.56 -27.76
N GLY A 69 -18.31 -24.38 -27.48
CA GLY A 69 -17.47 -23.60 -28.37
C GLY A 69 -16.04 -24.14 -28.47
N VAL A 70 -15.22 -23.51 -29.30
CA VAL A 70 -13.80 -23.83 -29.45
C VAL A 70 -12.98 -22.63 -28.99
N TRP A 71 -12.14 -22.83 -27.98
CA TRP A 71 -11.28 -21.78 -27.45
C TRP A 71 -10.00 -21.61 -28.28
N THR A 72 -9.72 -20.37 -28.70
CA THR A 72 -8.50 -20.03 -29.42
C THR A 72 -7.51 -19.30 -28.49
N PHE A 73 -6.50 -20.02 -27.98
CA PHE A 73 -5.47 -19.45 -27.09
C PHE A 73 -4.67 -18.29 -27.70
N ARG A 74 -4.51 -18.27 -29.03
CA ARG A 74 -3.77 -17.20 -29.73
C ARG A 74 -4.49 -15.86 -29.64
N THR A 75 -5.82 -15.86 -29.71
CA THR A 75 -6.66 -14.64 -29.75
C THR A 75 -7.36 -14.36 -28.43
N GLY A 76 -7.41 -15.34 -27.52
CA GLY A 76 -8.17 -15.26 -26.27
C GLY A 76 -9.67 -15.16 -26.52
N LYS A 77 -10.17 -15.78 -27.60
CA LYS A 77 -11.57 -15.71 -28.01
C LYS A 77 -12.18 -17.10 -28.11
N CYS A 78 -13.47 -17.16 -27.80
CA CYS A 78 -14.31 -18.30 -28.07
C CYS A 78 -14.87 -18.21 -29.49
N ASP A 79 -14.59 -19.22 -30.32
CA ASP A 79 -15.20 -19.38 -31.63
C ASP A 79 -16.41 -20.31 -31.52
N ARG A 80 -17.50 -19.96 -32.21
CA ARG A 80 -18.64 -20.88 -32.33
C ARG A 80 -18.23 -22.05 -33.22
N ARG A 81 -18.62 -23.25 -32.81
CA ARG A 81 -18.50 -24.45 -33.64
C ARG A 81 -19.30 -24.23 -34.95
N PRO A 82 -18.74 -24.53 -36.14
CA PRO A 82 -19.49 -24.48 -37.39
C PRO A 82 -20.63 -25.50 -37.42
#